data_AF-E0VKP5-F1
#
_entry.id   AF-E0VKP5-F1
#
_cell.length_a   1.000
_cell.length_b   1.000
_cell.length_c   1.000
_cell.angle_alpha   90.00
_cell.angle_beta   90.00
_cell.angle_gamma   90.00
#
_symmetry.space_group_name_H-M   'P 1'
#
loop_
_entity.id
_entity.type
_entity.pdbx_description
1 polymer ?
#
loop_
_entity_poly.entity_id
_entity_poly.type
_entity_poly.pdbx_seq_one_letter_code
_entity_poly.pdbx_strand_id
1 'polypeptide(L)'
;MCSEENSDWIQDANIVIRDIKNHVHYISIANLPSSECKIYFNITTLEMKEFCVELSVAGFQVIGEKHNSDDKREYYFNRFKIFIKTIGINMNYYLKTL
;
A
#
# COMPACT_ATOMS: atom_id res chain seq x y z
N MET A 1 3.06 -7.32 -22.65
CA MET A 1 1.90 -6.41 -22.79
C MET A 1 1.01 -6.66 -21.59
N CYS A 2 0.74 -5.65 -20.76
CA CYS A 2 -0.25 -5.79 -19.70
C CYS A 2 -1.62 -5.90 -20.40
N SER A 3 -2.20 -7.10 -20.43
CA SER A 3 -3.62 -7.28 -20.74
C SER A 3 -4.35 -7.49 -19.42
N GLU A 4 -4.52 -6.37 -18.73
CA GLU A 4 -5.38 -6.12 -17.57
C GLU A 4 -6.63 -5.42 -18.11
N GLU A 5 -7.60 -6.14 -18.70
CA GLU A 5 -8.79 -5.47 -19.23
C GLU A 5 -9.61 -4.89 -18.06
N ASN A 6 -9.34 -3.60 -17.74
CA ASN A 6 -9.83 -2.77 -16.64
C ASN A 6 -9.28 -3.07 -15.23
N SER A 7 -7.95 -3.19 -15.03
CA SER A 7 -7.44 -2.91 -13.67
C SER A 7 -7.48 -1.40 -13.46
N ASP A 8 -8.57 -0.91 -12.89
CA ASP A 8 -8.58 0.43 -12.31
C ASP A 8 -7.75 0.38 -11.02
N TRP A 9 -6.42 0.46 -11.15
CA TRP A 9 -5.51 0.50 -9.98
C TRP A 9 -5.88 1.63 -9.02
N ILE A 10 -6.57 2.68 -9.48
CA ILE A 10 -7.12 3.72 -8.63
C ILE A 10 -8.29 3.17 -7.80
N GLN A 11 -9.16 2.33 -8.36
CA GLN A 11 -10.20 1.63 -7.62
C GLN A 11 -9.60 0.68 -6.56
N ASP A 12 -8.63 -0.15 -6.93
CA ASP A 12 -7.96 -1.05 -5.98
C ASP A 12 -7.25 -0.25 -4.87
N ALA A 13 -6.60 0.86 -5.24
CA ALA A 13 -6.02 1.80 -4.30
C ALA A 13 -7.05 2.40 -3.35
N ASN A 14 -8.21 2.82 -3.86
CA ASN A 14 -9.28 3.36 -3.03
C ASN A 14 -9.85 2.31 -2.07
N ILE A 15 -9.91 1.03 -2.46
CA ILE A 15 -10.31 -0.06 -1.56
C ILE A 15 -9.30 -0.21 -0.42
N VAL A 16 -8.00 -0.29 -0.74
CA VAL A 16 -6.92 -0.38 0.27
C VAL A 16 -6.95 0.83 1.22
N ILE A 17 -7.09 2.04 0.67
CA ILE A 17 -7.21 3.28 1.45
C ILE A 17 -8.40 3.19 2.40
N ARG A 18 -9.57 2.78 1.91
CA ARG A 18 -10.78 2.67 2.73
C ARG A 18 -10.61 1.67 3.87
N ASP A 19 -9.93 0.56 3.62
CA ASP A 19 -9.75 -0.50 4.59
C ASP A 19 -8.78 -0.09 5.71
N ILE A 20 -7.74 0.69 5.40
CA ILE A 20 -6.69 1.01 6.38
C ILE A 20 -6.72 2.43 6.93
N LYS A 21 -7.46 3.37 6.33
CA LYS A 21 -7.46 4.80 6.71
C LYS A 21 -7.70 5.07 8.19
N ASN A 22 -8.48 4.24 8.88
CA ASN A 22 -8.80 4.41 10.31
C ASN A 22 -7.72 3.83 11.23
N HIS A 23 -6.72 3.15 10.67
CA HIS A 23 -5.63 2.47 11.39
C HIS A 23 -4.26 3.11 11.12
N VAL A 24 -4.26 4.26 10.44
CA VAL A 24 -3.07 5.04 10.08
C VAL A 24 -3.34 6.51 10.39
N HIS A 25 -2.29 7.31 10.51
CA HIS A 25 -2.42 8.75 10.63
C HIS A 25 -2.78 9.39 9.27
N TYR A 26 -2.18 8.88 8.19
CA TYR A 26 -2.40 9.36 6.84
C TYR A 26 -2.24 8.23 5.84
N ILE A 27 -3.07 8.25 4.79
CA ILE A 27 -2.84 7.48 3.57
C ILE A 27 -3.38 8.21 2.36
N SER A 28 -2.62 8.23 1.26
CA SER A 28 -3.06 8.71 -0.04
C SER A 28 -2.36 7.99 -1.18
N ILE A 29 -2.89 8.13 -2.40
CA ILE A 29 -2.12 7.84 -3.61
C ILE A 29 -0.91 8.79 -3.62
N ALA A 30 0.27 8.25 -3.95
CA ALA A 30 1.51 9.00 -4.04
C ALA A 30 1.57 9.79 -5.36
N ASN A 31 2.27 10.92 -5.34
CA ASN A 31 2.53 11.73 -6.52
C ASN A 31 3.79 11.22 -7.25
N LEU A 32 3.77 9.95 -7.64
CA LEU A 32 4.82 9.29 -8.41
C LEU A 32 4.26 8.88 -9.78
N PRO A 33 5.10 8.77 -10.83
CA PRO A 33 4.66 8.30 -12.13
C PRO A 33 4.06 6.89 -12.02
N SER A 34 2.73 6.82 -12.02
CA SER A 34 2.03 5.54 -12.14
C SER A 34 2.16 5.03 -13.56
N SER A 35 2.16 3.71 -13.71
CA SER A 35 2.03 3.07 -15.02
C SER A 35 0.81 2.17 -15.01
N GLU A 36 0.40 1.69 -16.18
CA GLU A 36 -0.80 0.85 -16.31
C GLU A 36 -0.80 -0.39 -15.42
N CYS A 37 0.36 -0.86 -14.94
CA CYS A 37 0.47 -2.10 -14.16
C CYS A 37 0.93 -1.89 -12.69
N LYS A 38 0.94 -0.63 -12.18
CA LYS A 38 1.28 -0.32 -10.77
C LYS A 38 0.82 1.06 -10.32
N ILE A 39 0.51 1.16 -9.02
CA ILE A 39 0.20 2.41 -8.32
C ILE A 39 1.02 2.53 -7.03
N TYR A 40 1.14 3.75 -6.53
CA TYR A 40 1.95 4.05 -5.35
C TYR A 40 1.08 4.69 -4.25
N PHE A 41 1.40 4.38 -2.99
CA PHE A 41 0.79 4.97 -1.81
C PHE A 41 1.82 5.63 -0.93
N ASN A 42 1.39 6.73 -0.32
CA ASN A 42 2.04 7.29 0.85
C ASN A 42 1.25 6.87 2.09
N ILE A 43 1.94 6.35 3.09
CA ILE A 43 1.35 5.94 4.36
C ILE A 43 2.12 6.61 5.48
N THR A 44 1.40 7.17 6.46
CA THR A 44 1.96 7.55 7.75
C THR A 44 1.25 6.75 8.83
N THR A 45 1.98 5.90 9.56
CA THR A 45 1.40 5.08 10.63
C THR A 45 1.03 5.94 11.85
N LEU A 46 0.31 5.37 12.81
CA LEU A 46 -0.05 6.05 14.06
C LEU A 46 1.19 6.40 14.91
N GLU A 47 2.28 5.67 14.73
CA GLU A 47 3.59 5.94 15.32
C GLU A 47 4.41 6.95 14.52
N MET A 48 3.79 7.65 13.57
CA MET A 48 4.40 8.69 12.74
C MET A 48 5.54 8.20 11.82
N LYS A 49 5.54 6.90 11.47
CA LYS A 49 6.47 6.36 10.47
C LYS A 49 5.91 6.56 9.07
N GLU A 50 6.74 7.05 8.16
CA GLU A 50 6.38 7.26 6.76
C GLU A 50 6.82 6.09 5.89
N PHE A 51 6.02 5.79 4.88
CA PHE A 51 6.33 4.78 3.88
C PHE A 51 5.82 5.23 2.52
N CYS A 52 6.59 4.93 1.48
CA CYS A 52 6.11 4.90 0.11
C CYS A 52 6.03 3.44 -0.35
N VAL A 53 4.88 3.05 -0.86
CA VAL A 53 4.54 1.64 -1.14
C VAL A 53 4.06 1.49 -2.58
N GLU A 54 4.63 0.53 -3.30
CA GLU A 54 4.12 0.07 -4.60
C GLU A 54 3.04 -0.99 -4.39
N LEU A 55 1.96 -0.90 -5.18
CA LEU A 55 1.01 -1.97 -5.42
C LEU A 55 1.01 -2.30 -6.92
N SER A 56 1.19 -3.58 -7.19
CA SER A 56 1.14 -4.14 -8.54
C SER A 56 0.60 -5.56 -8.48
N VAL A 57 0.56 -6.25 -9.63
CA VAL A 57 0.20 -7.68 -9.71
C VAL A 57 1.06 -8.58 -8.82
N ALA A 58 2.27 -8.14 -8.46
CA ALA A 58 3.15 -8.87 -7.54
C ALA A 58 2.71 -8.74 -6.06
N GLY A 59 1.79 -7.83 -5.74
CA GLY A 59 1.38 -7.49 -4.38
C GLY A 59 1.92 -6.14 -3.94
N PHE A 60 2.34 -6.06 -2.67
CA PHE A 60 2.79 -4.81 -2.03
C PHE A 60 4.30 -4.78 -1.84
N GLN A 61 4.94 -3.65 -2.06
CA GLN A 61 6.37 -3.46 -1.77
C GLN A 61 6.62 -2.10 -1.12
N VAL A 62 7.36 -2.06 -0.01
CA VAL A 62 7.90 -0.80 0.49
C VAL A 62 9.04 -0.39 -0.42
N ILE A 63 8.91 0.78 -1.05
CA ILE A 63 9.90 1.33 -1.98
C ILE A 63 10.62 2.57 -1.43
N GLY A 64 10.15 3.13 -0.30
CA GLY A 64 10.86 4.18 0.40
C GLY A 64 10.38 4.36 1.83
N GLU A 65 11.23 4.98 2.66
CA GLU A 65 10.94 5.30 4.07
C GLU A 65 10.37 6.72 4.26
N LYS A 66 10.08 7.40 3.16
CA LYS A 66 9.43 8.70 3.11
C LYS A 66 8.42 8.75 1.99
N HIS A 67 7.45 9.66 2.09
CA HIS A 67 6.45 9.86 1.04
C HIS A 67 7.10 10.22 -0.29
N ASN A 68 6.59 9.63 -1.37
CA ASN A 68 7.08 9.80 -2.75
C ASN A 68 8.58 9.51 -2.93
N SER A 69 9.15 8.65 -2.08
CA SER A 69 10.53 8.19 -2.20
C SER A 69 10.57 6.76 -2.75
N ASP A 70 11.54 6.46 -3.61
CA ASP A 70 11.83 5.12 -4.14
C ASP A 70 13.26 4.65 -3.81
N ASP A 71 13.84 5.22 -2.76
CA ASP A 71 15.23 5.05 -2.32
C ASP A 71 15.54 3.70 -1.65
N LYS A 72 14.51 2.92 -1.27
CA LYS A 72 14.70 1.65 -0.55
C LYS A 72 13.63 0.62 -0.91
N ARG A 73 14.03 -0.45 -1.59
CA ARG A 73 13.12 -1.56 -1.93
C ARG A 73 13.27 -2.72 -0.96
N GLU A 74 12.20 -3.01 -0.23
CA GLU A 74 12.10 -4.22 0.59
C GLU A 74 11.48 -5.39 -0.19
N TYR A 75 11.31 -6.53 0.47
CA TYR A 75 10.69 -7.72 -0.14
C TYR A 75 9.23 -7.47 -0.52
N TYR A 76 8.79 -8.11 -1.60
CA TYR A 76 7.38 -8.11 -1.99
C TYR A 76 6.53 -8.93 -1.01
N PHE A 77 5.36 -8.40 -0.67
CA PHE A 77 4.35 -9.02 0.16
C PHE A 77 3.13 -9.38 -0.69
N ASN A 78 3.00 -10.66 -1.03
CA ASN A 78 1.86 -11.14 -1.82
C ASN A 78 0.57 -11.26 -0.99
N ARG A 79 0.63 -10.99 0.32
CA ARG A 79 -0.50 -11.08 1.25
C ARG A 79 -0.65 -9.79 2.02
N PHE A 80 -1.80 -9.13 1.84
CA PHE A 80 -2.14 -7.88 2.50
C PHE A 80 -1.96 -7.92 4.02
N LYS A 81 -2.40 -9.00 4.68
CA LYS A 81 -2.26 -9.18 6.15
C LYS A 81 -0.79 -9.17 6.62
N ILE A 82 0.12 -9.74 5.83
CA ILE A 82 1.54 -9.76 6.18
C ILE A 82 2.11 -8.36 6.00
N PHE A 83 1.80 -7.71 4.87
CA PHE A 83 2.21 -6.35 4.58
C PHE A 83 1.84 -5.38 5.72
N ILE A 84 0.56 -5.28 6.09
CA ILE A 84 0.09 -4.34 7.12
C ILE A 84 0.76 -4.60 8.47
N LYS A 85 0.98 -5.88 8.84
CA LYS A 85 1.67 -6.25 10.07
C LYS A 85 3.13 -5.82 10.05
N THR A 86 3.81 -6.00 8.93
CA THR A 86 5.23 -5.64 8.76
C THR A 86 5.44 -4.13 8.90
N ILE A 87 4.57 -3.31 8.30
CA ILE A 87 4.67 -1.85 8.40
C ILE A 87 4.07 -1.29 9.71
N GLY A 88 3.65 -2.16 10.64
CA GLY A 88 3.20 -1.77 11.97
C GLY A 88 1.74 -1.35 12.09
N ILE A 89 0.92 -1.56 11.06
CA ILE A 89 -0.52 -1.27 11.12
C ILE A 89 -1.24 -2.39 11.88
N ASN A 90 -1.85 -2.03 13.00
CA ASN A 90 -2.61 -2.96 13.83
C ASN A 90 -4.11 -2.93 13.50
N MET A 91 -4.59 -4.01 12.87
CA MET A 91 -6.00 -4.24 12.52
C MET A 91 -6.66 -5.34 13.38
N ASN A 92 -6.44 -5.30 14.69
CA ASN A 92 -6.97 -6.29 15.67
C ASN A 92 -8.48 -6.60 15.57
N TYR A 93 -9.28 -5.83 14.82
CA TYR A 93 -10.72 -6.02 14.66
C TYR A 93 -11.15 -6.86 13.45
N TYR A 94 -10.31 -7.08 12.44
CA TYR A 94 -10.69 -7.84 11.23
C TYR A 94 -10.36 -9.35 11.30
N LEU A 95 -9.73 -9.80 12.39
CA LEU A 95 -9.30 -11.20 12.58
C LEU A 95 -10.20 -12.01 13.52
N LYS A 96 -11.29 -11.43 14.05
CA LYS A 96 -12.25 -12.16 14.91
C LYS A 96 -13.41 -12.81 14.15
N THR A 97 -13.48 -12.67 12.83
CA THR A 97 -14.65 -13.07 12.03
C THR A 97 -14.32 -14.00 10.86
N LEU A 98 -13.22 -14.77 10.96
CA LEU A 98 -12.95 -15.92 10.10
C LEU A 98 -12.65 -17.15 10.95
#